data_AF-F0GBI3-F1
#
_entry.id   AF-F0GBI3-F1
#
_cell.length_a   1.000
_cell.length_b   1.000
_cell.length_c   1.000
_cell.angle_alpha   90.00
_cell.angle_beta   90.00
_cell.angle_gamma   90.00
#
_symmetry.space_group_name_H-M   'P 1'
#
loop_
_entity.id
_entity.type
_entity.pdbx_description
1 polymer ?
#
loop_
_entity_poly.entity_id
_entity_poly.type
_entity_poly.pdbx_seq_one_letter_code
_entity_poly.pdbx_strand_id
1 'polypeptide(L)'
;MQQHHDGRHFYAFNGDADGLCALQQLRLEEGAPGTLVTGVKRDIRLLERIEARAGDRVTVLDVSHDQNRDACARLLRDGVTVRYFDHHFAGELPGDPRFVAHIDTSADVCTSAIVNRHLGGRHVRWAIVAAFGDELPALGDALAREHGIGAAERDLFAELGLYLNYNAYGECIGDLHFDPAALAEAMLPCADPMAFVRDTPVFAALRDGYRDDMARACALAPWRDVPGATLIRMPDHPWARRATGMLANERMRNAPHAALAV
;
A
#
# COMPACT_ATOMS: atom_id res chain seq x y z
N MET A 1 -4.78 -38.88 -19.63
CA MET A 1 -3.88 -37.96 -18.89
C MET A 1 -4.55 -36.60 -18.85
N GLN A 2 -5.30 -36.32 -17.78
CA GLN A 2 -5.85 -34.98 -17.56
C GLN A 2 -4.71 -34.18 -16.93
N GLN A 3 -4.08 -33.30 -17.71
CA GLN A 3 -3.21 -32.30 -17.13
C GLN A 3 -4.13 -31.34 -16.36
N HIS A 4 -4.13 -31.44 -15.03
CA HIS A 4 -4.65 -30.38 -14.18
C HIS A 4 -3.79 -29.15 -14.48
N HIS A 5 -4.31 -28.26 -15.32
CA HIS A 5 -3.72 -26.95 -15.50
C HIS A 5 -4.11 -26.17 -14.24
N ASP A 6 -3.21 -26.13 -13.26
CA ASP A 6 -3.38 -25.25 -12.11
C ASP A 6 -3.49 -23.82 -12.66
N GLY A 7 -4.60 -23.14 -12.38
CA GLY A 7 -4.84 -21.79 -12.88
C GLY A 7 -3.78 -20.83 -12.36
N ARG A 8 -3.41 -19.83 -13.17
CA ARG A 8 -2.46 -18.80 -12.72
C ARG A 8 -3.10 -17.93 -11.65
N HIS A 9 -2.28 -17.40 -10.74
CA HIS A 9 -2.72 -16.42 -9.76
C HIS A 9 -2.09 -15.06 -10.07
N PHE A 10 -2.91 -14.03 -10.13
CA PHE A 10 -2.51 -12.63 -10.21
C PHE A 10 -2.82 -11.91 -8.89
N TYR A 11 -1.90 -11.05 -8.47
CA TYR A 11 -2.10 -10.16 -7.34
C TYR A 11 -2.08 -8.73 -7.84
N ALA A 12 -3.22 -8.04 -7.77
CA ALA A 12 -3.33 -6.61 -8.04
C ALA A 12 -3.32 -5.85 -6.71
N PHE A 13 -2.33 -5.01 -6.48
CA PHE A 13 -2.19 -4.31 -5.19
C PHE A 13 -1.58 -2.92 -5.34
N ASN A 14 -2.04 -1.97 -4.51
CA ASN A 14 -1.40 -0.66 -4.41
C ASN A 14 0.07 -0.82 -3.97
N GLY A 15 0.97 -0.02 -4.52
CA GLY A 15 2.41 -0.11 -4.22
C GLY A 15 2.81 0.55 -2.90
N ASP A 16 1.87 1.03 -2.11
CA ASP A 16 2.11 1.63 -0.81
C ASP A 16 2.18 0.61 0.33
N ALA A 17 2.31 1.11 1.56
CA ALA A 17 2.45 0.26 2.74
C ALA A 17 1.28 -0.70 2.93
N ASP A 18 0.05 -0.27 2.64
CA ASP A 18 -1.12 -1.07 2.94
C ASP A 18 -1.28 -2.21 1.93
N GLY A 19 -1.21 -1.91 0.63
CA GLY A 19 -1.22 -2.94 -0.42
C GLY A 19 -0.08 -3.95 -0.28
N LEU A 20 1.15 -3.50 0.01
CA LEU A 20 2.31 -4.37 0.21
C LEU A 20 2.17 -5.29 1.44
N CYS A 21 1.73 -4.74 2.57
CA CYS A 21 1.59 -5.52 3.81
C CYS A 21 0.41 -6.49 3.73
N ALA A 22 -0.70 -6.11 3.09
CA ALA A 22 -1.83 -7.00 2.84
C ALA A 22 -1.42 -8.20 1.98
N LEU A 23 -0.65 -7.95 0.91
CA LEU A 23 -0.08 -8.99 0.07
C LEU A 23 0.88 -9.89 0.85
N GLN A 24 1.75 -9.30 1.69
CA GLN A 24 2.71 -10.07 2.49
C GLN A 24 2.01 -11.03 3.45
N GLN A 25 0.98 -10.56 4.17
CA GLN A 25 0.19 -11.40 5.06
C GLN A 25 -0.43 -12.60 4.32
N LEU A 26 -1.01 -12.37 3.14
CA LEU A 26 -1.60 -13.45 2.33
C LEU A 26 -0.55 -14.43 1.80
N ARG A 27 0.61 -13.95 1.34
CA ARG A 27 1.67 -14.84 0.80
C ARG A 27 2.33 -15.67 1.90
N LEU A 28 2.49 -15.15 3.11
CA LEU A 28 2.98 -15.92 4.25
C LEU A 28 2.02 -17.04 4.66
N GLU A 29 0.72 -16.82 4.51
CA GLU A 29 -0.29 -17.82 4.88
C GLU A 29 -0.56 -18.84 3.76
N GLU A 30 -0.78 -18.35 2.55
CA GLU A 30 -1.29 -19.15 1.43
C GLU A 30 -0.16 -19.73 0.58
N GLY A 31 1.07 -19.22 0.70
CA GLY A 31 2.26 -19.69 -0.01
C GLY A 31 2.18 -19.58 -1.54
N ALA A 32 1.18 -18.87 -2.07
CA ALA A 32 0.85 -18.91 -3.48
C ALA A 32 1.75 -17.98 -4.32
N PRO A 33 2.59 -18.53 -5.23
CA PRO A 33 3.29 -17.71 -6.20
C PRO A 33 2.28 -17.12 -7.18
N GLY A 34 2.57 -15.92 -7.69
CA GLY A 34 1.67 -15.27 -8.63
C GLY A 34 2.33 -14.14 -9.38
N THR A 35 1.66 -13.68 -10.43
CA THR A 35 2.07 -12.47 -11.17
C THR A 35 1.64 -11.23 -10.39
N LEU A 36 2.61 -10.39 -10.05
CA LEU A 36 2.38 -9.12 -9.35
C LEU A 36 2.00 -8.03 -10.35
N VAL A 37 0.91 -7.32 -10.07
CA VAL A 37 0.43 -6.17 -10.84
C VAL A 37 0.24 -5.02 -9.87
N THR A 38 1.15 -4.05 -9.93
CA THR A 38 1.22 -2.93 -8.98
C THR A 38 1.85 -1.71 -9.65
N GLY A 39 1.91 -0.58 -8.95
CA GLY A 39 2.40 0.69 -9.45
C GLY A 39 2.55 1.73 -8.34
N VAL A 40 2.68 3.00 -8.72
CA VAL A 40 2.73 4.12 -7.77
C VAL A 40 1.40 4.28 -7.02
N LYS A 41 1.35 5.05 -5.93
CA LYS A 41 0.16 5.24 -5.08
C LYS A 41 -1.10 5.68 -5.83
N ARG A 42 -0.94 6.44 -6.92
CA ARG A 42 -2.06 6.93 -7.76
C ARG A 42 -2.45 5.99 -8.89
N ASP A 43 -1.68 4.92 -9.10
CA ASP A 43 -1.97 3.92 -10.11
C ASP A 43 -2.99 2.91 -9.59
N ILE A 44 -4.27 3.29 -9.66
CA ILE A 44 -5.37 2.56 -9.00
C ILE A 44 -6.20 1.69 -9.95
N ARG A 45 -5.94 1.72 -11.27
CA ARG A 45 -6.67 0.92 -12.29
C ARG A 45 -5.90 -0.35 -12.67
N LEU A 46 -5.50 -1.11 -11.67
CA LEU A 46 -4.58 -2.24 -11.83
C LEU A 46 -5.17 -3.39 -12.67
N LEU A 47 -6.48 -3.67 -12.56
CA LEU A 47 -7.12 -4.82 -13.21
C LEU A 47 -7.17 -4.70 -14.74
N GLU A 48 -7.03 -3.50 -15.28
CA GLU A 48 -6.96 -3.28 -16.73
C GLU A 48 -5.77 -3.99 -17.36
N ARG A 49 -4.67 -4.18 -16.61
CA ARG A 49 -3.44 -4.84 -17.06
C ARG A 49 -3.47 -6.37 -16.95
N ILE A 50 -4.53 -6.95 -16.40
CA ILE A 50 -4.60 -8.39 -16.16
C ILE A 50 -5.22 -9.11 -17.36
N GLU A 51 -4.41 -9.95 -18.00
CA GLU A 51 -4.80 -10.92 -19.01
C GLU A 51 -4.91 -12.32 -18.40
N ALA A 52 -6.05 -12.57 -17.74
CA ALA A 52 -6.39 -13.85 -17.12
C ALA A 52 -7.48 -14.58 -17.94
N ARG A 53 -7.55 -15.89 -17.77
CA ARG A 53 -8.52 -16.77 -18.47
C ARG A 53 -9.29 -17.64 -17.48
N ALA A 54 -10.30 -18.35 -17.99
CA ALA A 54 -11.08 -19.28 -17.20
C ALA A 54 -10.20 -20.23 -16.37
N GLY A 55 -10.47 -20.29 -15.06
CA GLY A 55 -9.70 -21.07 -14.09
C GLY A 55 -8.56 -20.30 -13.39
N ASP A 56 -8.11 -19.16 -13.93
CA ASP A 56 -7.16 -18.28 -13.24
C ASP A 56 -7.84 -17.59 -12.03
N ARG A 57 -7.01 -17.09 -11.11
CA ARG A 57 -7.42 -16.37 -9.90
C ARG A 57 -6.81 -14.97 -9.86
N VAL A 58 -7.57 -14.01 -9.37
CA VAL A 58 -7.12 -12.64 -9.13
C VAL A 58 -7.42 -12.28 -7.67
N THR A 59 -6.39 -11.97 -6.90
CA THR A 59 -6.56 -11.30 -5.59
C THR A 59 -6.31 -9.82 -5.78
N VAL A 60 -7.22 -8.98 -5.30
CA VAL A 60 -7.13 -7.53 -5.37
C VAL A 60 -7.02 -6.97 -3.96
N LEU A 61 -6.05 -6.07 -3.76
CA LEU A 61 -5.69 -5.52 -2.46
C LEU A 61 -5.57 -4.00 -2.59
N ASP A 62 -6.29 -3.28 -1.75
CA ASP A 62 -6.06 -1.84 -1.56
C ASP A 62 -6.24 -0.98 -2.82
N VAL A 63 -7.11 -1.43 -3.72
CA VAL A 63 -7.57 -0.62 -4.85
C VAL A 63 -9.06 -0.75 -5.00
N SER A 64 -9.72 0.41 -5.13
CA SER A 64 -11.17 0.51 -5.23
C SER A 64 -11.74 -0.40 -6.32
N HIS A 65 -12.73 -1.22 -5.95
CA HIS A 65 -13.55 -1.94 -6.92
C HIS A 65 -14.30 -0.97 -7.84
N ASP A 66 -14.77 0.17 -7.35
CA ASP A 66 -15.48 1.17 -8.17
C ASP A 66 -14.62 1.65 -9.35
N GLN A 67 -13.33 1.90 -9.09
CA GLN A 67 -12.36 2.32 -10.11
C GLN A 67 -11.94 1.19 -11.06
N ASN A 68 -12.19 -0.07 -10.71
CA ASN A 68 -11.82 -1.25 -11.48
C ASN A 68 -13.04 -2.06 -11.99
N ARG A 69 -14.26 -1.53 -11.84
CA ARG A 69 -15.53 -2.21 -12.06
C ARG A 69 -15.61 -2.93 -13.42
N ASP A 70 -15.28 -2.21 -14.49
CA ASP A 70 -15.37 -2.74 -15.85
C ASP A 70 -14.34 -3.84 -16.12
N ALA A 71 -13.13 -3.68 -15.59
CA ALA A 71 -12.08 -4.69 -15.68
C ALA A 71 -12.42 -5.93 -14.84
N CYS A 72 -13.00 -5.75 -13.65
CA CYS A 72 -13.50 -6.86 -12.83
C CYS A 72 -14.63 -7.63 -13.54
N ALA A 73 -15.60 -6.91 -14.10
CA ALA A 73 -16.69 -7.51 -14.86
C ALA A 73 -16.20 -8.28 -16.11
N ARG A 74 -15.14 -7.80 -16.77
CA ARG A 74 -14.46 -8.54 -17.85
C ARG A 74 -13.87 -9.86 -17.33
N LEU A 75 -13.05 -9.81 -16.28
CA LEU A 75 -12.42 -11.01 -15.70
C LEU A 75 -13.45 -12.07 -15.28
N LEU A 76 -14.54 -11.66 -14.62
CA LEU A 76 -15.62 -12.57 -14.23
C LEU A 76 -16.31 -13.22 -15.44
N ARG A 77 -16.59 -12.45 -16.50
CA ARG A 77 -17.13 -13.01 -17.76
C ARG A 77 -16.18 -14.03 -18.39
N ASP A 78 -14.87 -13.80 -18.28
CA ASP A 78 -13.85 -14.68 -18.84
C ASP A 78 -13.58 -15.95 -18.03
N GLY A 79 -14.32 -16.17 -16.93
CA GLY A 79 -14.18 -17.40 -16.14
C GLY A 79 -13.23 -17.30 -14.94
N VAL A 80 -12.75 -16.11 -14.61
CA VAL A 80 -11.75 -15.87 -13.56
C VAL A 80 -12.42 -15.78 -12.19
N THR A 81 -11.77 -16.33 -11.16
CA THR A 81 -12.16 -16.12 -9.77
C THR A 81 -11.50 -14.85 -9.23
N VAL A 82 -12.29 -13.92 -8.71
CA VAL A 82 -11.80 -12.63 -8.21
C VAL A 82 -12.11 -12.51 -6.72
N ARG A 83 -11.08 -12.23 -5.91
CA ARG A 83 -11.21 -11.99 -4.47
C ARG A 83 -10.67 -10.60 -4.13
N TYR A 84 -11.49 -9.77 -3.51
CA TYR A 84 -11.13 -8.41 -3.07
C TYR A 84 -10.93 -8.33 -1.56
N PHE A 85 -9.89 -7.60 -1.15
CA PHE A 85 -9.77 -6.97 0.17
C PHE A 85 -9.51 -5.49 -0.06
N ASP A 86 -10.39 -4.63 0.44
CA ASP A 86 -10.26 -3.20 0.20
C ASP A 86 -11.11 -2.41 1.21
N HIS A 87 -10.65 -1.21 1.54
CA HIS A 87 -11.32 -0.27 2.44
C HIS A 87 -11.87 0.98 1.73
N HIS A 88 -11.57 1.15 0.44
CA HIS A 88 -12.11 2.25 -0.34
C HIS A 88 -13.60 2.05 -0.67
N PHE A 89 -14.26 3.13 -1.10
CA PHE A 89 -15.59 3.02 -1.70
C PHE A 89 -15.57 2.04 -2.89
N ALA A 90 -16.40 1.00 -2.82
CA ALA A 90 -16.44 -0.09 -3.80
C ALA A 90 -17.58 0.04 -4.83
N GLY A 91 -18.52 0.95 -4.60
CA GLY A 91 -19.78 1.06 -5.35
C GLY A 91 -20.56 -0.25 -5.36
N GLU A 92 -21.33 -0.50 -6.42
CA GLU A 92 -22.12 -1.74 -6.55
C GLU A 92 -21.21 -2.96 -6.80
N LEU A 93 -21.36 -4.01 -6.01
CA LEU A 93 -20.56 -5.24 -6.13
C LEU A 93 -21.25 -6.27 -7.03
N PRO A 94 -20.50 -7.07 -7.82
CA PRO A 94 -21.07 -8.12 -8.67
C PRO A 94 -21.74 -9.24 -7.87
N GLY A 95 -22.91 -9.71 -8.33
CA GLY A 95 -23.57 -10.90 -7.80
C GLY A 95 -23.07 -12.23 -8.40
N ASP A 96 -21.80 -12.32 -8.80
CA ASP A 96 -21.21 -13.51 -9.44
C ASP A 96 -20.65 -14.48 -8.37
N PRO A 97 -20.91 -15.80 -8.44
CA PRO A 97 -20.39 -16.77 -7.45
C PRO A 97 -18.85 -16.88 -7.42
N ARG A 98 -18.15 -16.38 -8.45
CA ARG A 98 -16.68 -16.33 -8.51
C ARG A 98 -16.11 -15.02 -7.97
N PHE A 99 -16.96 -14.11 -7.50
CA PHE A 99 -16.56 -12.88 -6.86
C PHE A 99 -16.69 -13.00 -5.34
N VAL A 100 -15.59 -12.80 -4.62
CA VAL A 100 -15.55 -12.78 -3.16
C VAL A 100 -15.08 -11.41 -2.70
N ALA A 101 -15.83 -10.76 -1.83
CA ALA A 101 -15.53 -9.42 -1.34
C ALA A 101 -15.33 -9.40 0.19
N HIS A 102 -14.18 -8.87 0.60
CA HIS A 102 -13.88 -8.46 1.97
C HIS A 102 -13.72 -6.93 1.97
N ILE A 103 -14.85 -6.22 2.01
CA ILE A 103 -14.88 -4.76 1.92
C ILE A 103 -15.35 -4.18 3.25
N ASP A 104 -14.60 -3.24 3.81
CA ASP A 104 -14.93 -2.51 5.03
C ASP A 104 -14.54 -1.04 4.85
N THR A 105 -15.51 -0.17 4.59
CA THR A 105 -15.26 1.25 4.26
C THR A 105 -15.23 2.16 5.47
N SER A 106 -14.98 1.61 6.66
CA SER A 106 -14.87 2.39 7.88
C SER A 106 -13.64 3.29 7.82
N ALA A 107 -13.73 4.52 8.33
CA ALA A 107 -12.64 5.49 8.23
C ALA A 107 -11.38 5.11 9.06
N ASP A 108 -11.51 4.13 9.95
CA ASP A 108 -10.49 3.69 10.90
C ASP A 108 -9.95 2.28 10.60
N VAL A 109 -10.16 1.77 9.38
CA VAL A 109 -9.63 0.48 8.91
C VAL A 109 -8.79 0.67 7.64
N CYS A 110 -7.74 -0.14 7.51
CA CYS A 110 -6.97 -0.31 6.28
C CYS A 110 -7.12 -1.74 5.73
N THR A 111 -6.79 -1.97 4.46
CA THR A 111 -6.85 -3.27 3.77
C THR A 111 -6.10 -4.35 4.55
N SER A 112 -4.92 -4.04 5.07
CA SER A 112 -4.11 -4.98 5.86
C SER A 112 -4.78 -5.41 7.16
N ALA A 113 -5.60 -4.57 7.78
CA ALA A 113 -6.38 -4.95 8.95
C ALA A 113 -7.55 -5.87 8.58
N ILE A 114 -8.15 -5.68 7.41
CA ILE A 114 -9.17 -6.60 6.85
C ILE A 114 -8.54 -7.97 6.59
N VAL A 115 -7.36 -8.01 5.95
CA VAL A 115 -6.60 -9.25 5.74
C VAL A 115 -6.22 -9.89 7.07
N ASN A 116 -5.73 -9.12 8.05
CA ASN A 116 -5.38 -9.64 9.37
C ASN A 116 -6.56 -10.32 10.06
N ARG A 117 -7.75 -9.71 10.00
CA ARG A 117 -9.01 -10.29 10.52
C ARG A 117 -9.36 -11.59 9.79
N HIS A 118 -9.25 -11.61 8.46
CA HIS A 118 -9.50 -12.80 7.64
C HIS A 118 -8.56 -13.96 8.01
N LEU A 119 -7.29 -13.65 8.29
CA LEU A 119 -6.28 -14.64 8.67
C LEU A 119 -6.25 -14.94 10.17
N GLY A 120 -7.15 -14.36 10.97
CA GLY A 120 -7.21 -14.59 12.41
C GLY A 120 -5.96 -14.15 13.17
N GLY A 121 -5.33 -13.04 12.75
CA GLY A 121 -4.21 -12.43 13.49
C GLY A 121 -2.84 -13.05 13.29
N ARG A 122 -2.70 -14.08 12.43
CA ARG A 122 -1.45 -14.86 12.30
C ARG A 122 -0.24 -14.04 11.88
N HIS A 123 -0.45 -12.96 11.12
CA HIS A 123 0.60 -12.09 10.58
C HIS A 123 0.43 -10.62 11.01
N VAL A 124 -0.14 -10.39 12.20
CA VAL A 124 -0.54 -9.05 12.69
C VAL A 124 0.57 -8.00 12.73
N ARG A 125 1.85 -8.41 12.88
CA ARG A 125 2.97 -7.47 12.87
C ARG A 125 3.04 -6.70 11.55
N TRP A 126 2.73 -7.33 10.42
CA TRP A 126 2.61 -6.63 9.13
C TRP A 126 1.37 -5.74 9.05
N ALA A 127 0.26 -6.12 9.69
CA ALA A 127 -0.92 -5.27 9.78
C ALA A 127 -0.68 -4.00 10.61
N ILE A 128 0.15 -4.09 11.66
CA ILE A 128 0.57 -2.91 12.46
C ILE A 128 1.41 -1.96 11.61
N VAL A 129 2.37 -2.49 10.84
CA VAL A 129 3.19 -1.68 9.90
C VAL A 129 2.30 -0.94 8.91
N ALA A 130 1.34 -1.65 8.31
CA ALA A 130 0.38 -1.06 7.38
C ALA A 130 -0.46 0.06 8.02
N ALA A 131 -1.00 -0.16 9.22
CA ALA A 131 -1.82 0.82 9.92
C ALA A 131 -1.07 2.15 10.13
N PHE A 132 0.22 2.09 10.49
CA PHE A 132 1.03 3.31 10.58
C PHE A 132 1.33 3.93 9.20
N GLY A 133 1.58 3.09 8.19
CA GLY A 133 1.83 3.55 6.82
C GLY A 133 0.64 4.25 6.19
N ASP A 134 -0.58 3.83 6.53
CA ASP A 134 -1.85 4.40 6.08
C ASP A 134 -2.35 5.56 6.97
N GLU A 135 -1.46 6.12 7.79
CA GLU A 135 -1.74 7.23 8.70
C GLU A 135 -2.87 6.95 9.73
N LEU A 136 -3.01 5.69 10.16
CA LEU A 136 -3.95 5.22 11.19
C LEU A 136 -3.21 4.82 12.49
N PRO A 137 -2.55 5.76 13.21
CA PRO A 137 -1.75 5.43 14.39
C PRO A 137 -2.59 4.81 15.52
N ALA A 138 -3.86 5.19 15.68
CA ALA A 138 -4.74 4.62 16.69
C ALA A 138 -4.99 3.12 16.47
N LEU A 139 -5.13 2.70 15.20
CA LEU A 139 -5.27 1.29 14.84
C LEU A 139 -3.95 0.54 15.08
N GLY A 140 -2.82 1.12 14.66
CA GLY A 140 -1.49 0.55 14.90
C GLY A 140 -1.20 0.34 16.39
N ASP A 141 -1.50 1.35 17.22
CA ASP A 141 -1.36 1.29 18.68
C ASP A 141 -2.28 0.24 19.32
N ALA A 142 -3.54 0.15 18.85
CA ALA A 142 -4.50 -0.81 19.36
C ALA A 142 -4.04 -2.25 19.10
N LEU A 143 -3.64 -2.56 17.86
CA LEU A 143 -3.13 -3.88 17.47
C LEU A 143 -1.81 -4.21 18.20
N ALA A 144 -0.90 -3.24 18.32
CA ALA A 144 0.35 -3.42 19.04
C ALA A 144 0.12 -3.80 20.51
N ARG A 145 -0.79 -3.08 21.18
CA ARG A 145 -1.16 -3.36 22.58
C ARG A 145 -1.83 -4.71 22.74
N GLU A 146 -2.75 -5.06 21.84
CA GLU A 146 -3.47 -6.36 21.88
C GLU A 146 -2.51 -7.54 21.75
N HIS A 147 -1.47 -7.41 20.93
CA HIS A 147 -0.50 -8.46 20.66
C HIS A 147 0.82 -8.34 21.45
N GLY A 148 0.86 -7.49 22.47
CA GLY A 148 2.01 -7.37 23.39
C GLY A 148 3.28 -6.84 22.74
N ILE A 149 3.16 -6.01 21.70
CA ILE A 149 4.28 -5.40 20.99
C ILE A 149 4.84 -4.23 21.82
N GLY A 150 6.14 -4.25 22.10
CA GLY A 150 6.81 -3.23 22.89
C GLY A 150 6.97 -1.90 22.12
N ALA A 151 7.16 -0.80 22.86
CA ALA A 151 7.27 0.54 22.29
C ALA A 151 8.37 0.65 21.22
N ALA A 152 9.57 0.10 21.48
CA ALA A 152 10.68 0.16 20.52
C ALA A 152 10.40 -0.58 19.20
N GLU A 153 9.73 -1.74 19.25
CA GLU A 153 9.32 -2.45 18.03
C GLU A 153 8.23 -1.70 17.29
N ARG A 154 7.24 -1.17 18.03
CA ARG A 154 6.14 -0.39 17.47
C ARG A 154 6.65 0.87 16.77
N ASP A 155 7.57 1.61 17.37
CA ASP A 155 8.14 2.81 16.77
C ASP A 155 8.89 2.45 15.48
N LEU A 156 9.57 1.30 15.43
CA LEU A 156 10.21 0.81 14.21
C LEU A 156 9.18 0.38 13.14
N PHE A 157 8.03 -0.18 13.54
CA PHE A 157 6.94 -0.48 12.62
C PHE A 157 6.31 0.78 12.05
N ALA A 158 6.21 1.84 12.85
CA ALA A 158 5.75 3.14 12.37
C ALA A 158 6.72 3.73 11.35
N GLU A 159 8.04 3.66 11.60
CA GLU A 159 9.05 4.07 10.62
C GLU A 159 8.98 3.23 9.34
N LEU A 160 8.89 1.90 9.46
CA LEU A 160 8.78 1.01 8.29
C LEU A 160 7.53 1.32 7.47
N GLY A 161 6.37 1.49 8.12
CA GLY A 161 5.11 1.84 7.46
C GLY A 161 5.22 3.17 6.71
N LEU A 162 5.78 4.19 7.36
CA LEU A 162 6.05 5.49 6.73
C LEU A 162 6.94 5.35 5.48
N TYR A 163 8.03 4.59 5.57
CA TYR A 163 8.99 4.45 4.48
C TYR A 163 8.45 3.63 3.31
N LEU A 164 7.64 2.60 3.56
CA LEU A 164 6.95 1.85 2.51
C LEU A 164 5.91 2.74 1.81
N ASN A 165 5.10 3.49 2.56
CA ASN A 165 4.13 4.42 1.98
C ASN A 165 4.83 5.53 1.18
N TYR A 166 5.93 6.08 1.72
CA TYR A 166 6.77 7.05 1.03
C TYR A 166 7.27 6.56 -0.33
N ASN A 167 7.72 5.31 -0.42
CA ASN A 167 8.22 4.76 -1.68
C ASN A 167 7.15 4.77 -2.79
N ALA A 168 5.86 4.76 -2.46
CA ALA A 168 4.80 4.75 -3.45
C ALA A 168 4.49 6.13 -4.05
N TYR A 169 4.99 7.23 -3.48
CA TYR A 169 4.76 8.56 -4.02
C TYR A 169 5.63 8.79 -5.25
N GLY A 170 5.04 9.16 -6.38
CA GLY A 170 5.73 9.43 -7.64
C GLY A 170 4.72 9.55 -8.78
N GLU A 171 5.16 10.01 -9.95
CA GLU A 171 4.32 10.04 -11.14
C GLU A 171 4.46 8.74 -11.95
N CYS A 172 5.63 8.11 -11.88
CA CYS A 172 5.89 6.80 -12.48
C CYS A 172 6.83 5.94 -11.62
N ILE A 173 6.96 4.65 -11.96
CA ILE A 173 7.86 3.73 -11.25
C ILE A 173 9.32 4.24 -11.23
N GLY A 174 9.75 4.92 -12.30
CA GLY A 174 11.10 5.50 -12.39
C GLY A 174 11.37 6.64 -11.40
N ASP A 175 10.33 7.20 -10.78
CA ASP A 175 10.49 8.17 -9.69
C ASP A 175 10.74 7.49 -8.34
N LEU A 176 10.42 6.21 -8.17
CA LEU A 176 10.49 5.55 -6.87
C LEU A 176 11.92 5.13 -6.53
N HIS A 177 12.20 4.88 -5.25
CA HIS A 177 13.48 4.28 -4.86
C HIS A 177 13.53 2.80 -5.23
N PHE A 178 12.40 2.12 -5.10
CA PHE A 178 12.23 0.72 -5.48
C PHE A 178 10.93 0.52 -6.26
N ASP A 179 10.99 -0.38 -7.25
CA ASP A 179 9.79 -0.92 -7.88
C ASP A 179 8.95 -1.67 -6.80
N PRO A 180 7.64 -1.41 -6.68
CA PRO A 180 6.80 -2.04 -5.66
C PRO A 180 6.70 -3.56 -5.81
N ALA A 181 6.80 -4.12 -7.03
CA ALA A 181 6.88 -5.57 -7.20
C ALA A 181 8.21 -6.11 -6.65
N ALA A 182 9.33 -5.41 -6.88
CA ALA A 182 10.62 -5.78 -6.31
C ALA A 182 10.65 -5.66 -4.78
N LEU A 183 9.98 -4.65 -4.21
CA LEU A 183 9.76 -4.56 -2.77
C LEU A 183 8.96 -5.75 -2.23
N ALA A 184 7.87 -6.09 -2.90
CA ALA A 184 7.05 -7.23 -2.52
C ALA A 184 7.86 -8.54 -2.53
N GLU A 185 8.76 -8.74 -3.50
CA GLU A 185 9.66 -9.90 -3.53
C GLU A 185 10.72 -9.85 -2.41
N ALA A 186 11.28 -8.66 -2.12
CA ALA A 186 12.23 -8.50 -1.02
C ALA A 186 11.59 -8.71 0.37
N MET A 187 10.30 -8.42 0.51
CA MET A 187 9.54 -8.66 1.75
C MET A 187 9.19 -10.13 1.95
N LEU A 188 8.99 -10.90 0.87
CA LEU A 188 8.52 -12.29 0.91
C LEU A 188 9.27 -13.20 1.90
N PRO A 189 10.63 -13.24 1.94
CA PRO A 189 11.35 -14.11 2.88
C PRO A 189 11.24 -13.66 4.35
N CYS A 190 10.74 -12.45 4.61
CA CYS A 190 10.64 -11.88 5.94
C CYS A 190 9.26 -12.15 6.54
N ALA A 191 9.13 -13.25 7.29
CA ALA A 191 7.92 -13.52 8.06
C ALA A 191 7.63 -12.43 9.11
N ASP A 192 8.68 -11.89 9.75
CA ASP A 192 8.59 -10.78 10.70
C ASP A 192 9.12 -9.48 10.06
N PRO A 193 8.40 -8.34 10.15
CA PRO A 193 8.91 -7.04 9.70
C PRO A 193 10.25 -6.66 10.34
N MET A 194 10.57 -7.13 11.56
CA MET A 194 11.88 -6.90 12.17
C MET A 194 13.02 -7.55 11.38
N ALA A 195 12.78 -8.70 10.75
CA ALA A 195 13.75 -9.35 9.87
C ALA A 195 13.95 -8.50 8.61
N PHE A 196 12.87 -7.96 8.03
CA PHE A 196 12.99 -7.08 6.87
C PHE A 196 13.84 -5.84 7.16
N VAL A 197 13.65 -5.23 8.34
CA VAL A 197 14.42 -4.06 8.77
C VAL A 197 15.90 -4.36 8.98
N ARG A 198 16.25 -5.51 9.57
CA ARG A 198 17.65 -5.86 9.86
C ARG A 198 18.40 -6.50 8.70
N ASP A 199 17.72 -7.38 7.98
CA ASP A 199 18.35 -8.37 7.12
C ASP A 199 18.31 -7.94 5.64
N THR A 200 17.69 -6.81 5.33
CA THR A 200 17.65 -6.22 3.98
C THR A 200 18.23 -4.80 3.98
N PRO A 201 18.84 -4.35 2.86
CA PRO A 201 19.28 -2.96 2.73
C PRO A 201 18.11 -1.99 2.46
N VAL A 202 16.91 -2.50 2.22
CA VAL A 202 15.76 -1.72 1.74
C VAL A 202 15.32 -0.69 2.76
N PHE A 203 15.18 -1.08 4.03
CA PHE A 203 14.77 -0.16 5.09
C PHE A 203 15.74 1.02 5.22
N ALA A 204 17.05 0.75 5.23
CA ALA A 204 18.07 1.80 5.33
C ALA A 204 18.04 2.73 4.10
N ALA A 205 17.93 2.17 2.90
CA ALA A 205 17.85 2.95 1.66
C ALA A 205 16.60 3.85 1.62
N LEU A 206 15.43 3.33 2.00
CA LEU A 206 14.21 4.11 2.07
C LEU A 206 14.26 5.20 3.15
N ARG A 207 14.81 4.89 4.33
CA ARG A 207 15.03 5.85 5.42
C ARG A 207 15.90 7.02 4.95
N ASP A 208 17.05 6.72 4.36
CA ASP A 208 18.01 7.73 3.92
C ASP A 208 17.45 8.55 2.76
N GLY A 209 16.80 7.89 1.80
CA GLY A 209 16.09 8.54 0.69
C GLY A 209 14.94 9.43 1.16
N TYR A 210 14.17 9.03 2.17
CA TYR A 210 13.12 9.86 2.78
C TYR A 210 13.71 11.10 3.45
N ARG A 211 14.74 10.92 4.28
CA ARG A 211 15.39 12.01 5.02
C ARG A 211 15.98 13.05 4.07
N ASP A 212 16.68 12.60 3.04
CA ASP A 212 17.29 13.50 2.05
C ASP A 212 16.23 14.29 1.26
N ASP A 213 15.18 13.61 0.81
CA ASP A 213 14.10 14.24 0.04
C ASP A 213 13.32 15.25 0.89
N MET A 214 12.98 14.90 2.13
CA MET A 214 12.30 15.80 3.06
C MET A 214 13.19 16.97 3.48
N ALA A 215 14.49 16.76 3.68
CA ALA A 215 15.42 17.85 3.96
C ALA A 215 15.46 18.87 2.80
N ARG A 216 15.51 18.38 1.56
CA ARG A 216 15.43 19.23 0.36
C ARG A 216 14.10 19.97 0.27
N ALA A 217 12.99 19.27 0.49
CA ALA A 217 11.64 19.82 0.41
C ALA A 217 11.38 20.89 1.48
N CYS A 218 11.77 20.64 2.74
CA CYS A 218 11.61 21.59 3.83
C CYS A 218 12.50 22.83 3.70
N ALA A 219 13.62 22.72 3.00
CA ALA A 219 14.51 23.85 2.70
C ALA A 219 14.01 24.76 1.57
N LEU A 220 12.96 24.37 0.84
CA LEU A 220 12.37 25.22 -0.19
C LEU A 220 11.74 26.46 0.43
N ALA A 221 12.13 27.63 -0.08
CA ALA A 221 11.44 28.87 0.22
C ALA A 221 10.03 28.85 -0.41
N PRO A 222 8.99 29.34 0.29
CA PRO A 222 7.69 29.54 -0.31
C PRO A 222 7.80 30.41 -1.57
N TRP A 223 7.12 29.99 -2.63
CA TRP A 223 6.95 30.80 -3.83
C TRP A 223 6.09 32.04 -3.52
N ARG A 224 5.06 31.86 -2.68
CA ARG A 224 4.30 32.95 -2.06
C ARG A 224 3.97 32.58 -0.63
N ASP A 225 4.04 33.57 0.24
CA ASP A 225 3.64 33.45 1.63
C ASP A 225 2.85 34.70 2.01
N VAL A 226 1.60 34.50 2.45
CA VAL A 226 0.66 35.57 2.81
C VAL A 226 -0.06 35.17 4.09
N PRO A 227 -0.68 36.11 4.83
CA PRO A 227 -1.46 35.77 6.02
C PRO A 227 -2.52 34.71 5.71
N GLY A 228 -2.37 33.53 6.31
CA GLY A 228 -3.30 32.40 6.17
C GLY A 228 -3.08 31.50 4.95
N ALA A 229 -2.08 31.74 4.10
CA ALA A 229 -1.80 30.85 2.97
C ALA A 229 -0.31 30.82 2.54
N THR A 230 0.18 29.62 2.23
CA THR A 230 1.53 29.38 1.73
C THR A 230 1.47 28.57 0.43
N LEU A 231 2.20 29.01 -0.60
CA LEU A 231 2.39 28.30 -1.86
C LEU A 231 3.86 27.91 -1.97
N ILE A 232 4.13 26.61 -2.05
CA ILE A 232 5.45 26.03 -2.33
C ILE A 232 5.42 25.56 -3.79
N ARG A 233 6.50 25.79 -4.54
CA ARG A 233 6.64 25.26 -5.90
C ARG A 233 7.69 24.18 -5.91
N MET A 234 7.28 22.94 -6.14
CA MET A 234 8.19 21.81 -6.25
C MET A 234 8.95 21.85 -7.59
N PRO A 235 10.26 21.57 -7.61
CA PRO A 235 11.00 21.42 -8.86
C PRO A 235 10.63 20.11 -9.56
N ASP A 236 10.85 20.04 -10.87
CA ASP A 236 10.54 18.87 -11.69
C ASP A 236 11.63 17.78 -11.57
N HIS A 237 11.69 17.14 -10.41
CA HIS A 237 12.65 16.07 -10.10
C HIS A 237 11.98 14.91 -9.36
N PRO A 238 12.45 13.67 -9.54
CA PRO A 238 11.92 12.50 -8.83
C PRO A 238 11.77 12.70 -7.33
N TRP A 239 12.80 13.25 -6.67
CA TRP A 239 12.78 13.49 -5.22
C TRP A 239 11.64 14.42 -4.78
N ALA A 240 11.31 15.41 -5.61
CA ALA A 240 10.29 16.39 -5.31
C ALA A 240 8.88 15.77 -5.47
N ARG A 241 8.70 14.94 -6.51
CA ARG A 241 7.46 14.17 -6.73
C ARG A 241 7.19 13.21 -5.57
N ARG A 242 8.23 12.51 -5.09
CA ARG A 242 8.14 11.64 -3.89
C ARG A 242 7.80 12.44 -2.62
N ALA A 243 8.44 13.59 -2.42
CA ALA A 243 8.29 14.38 -1.20
C ALA A 243 6.99 15.21 -1.13
N THR A 244 6.30 15.44 -2.25
CA THR A 244 5.17 16.40 -2.33
C THR A 244 4.06 16.08 -1.32
N GLY A 245 3.59 14.83 -1.29
CA GLY A 245 2.54 14.42 -0.35
C GLY A 245 3.01 14.50 1.11
N MET A 246 4.25 14.08 1.37
CA MET A 246 4.83 14.09 2.72
C MET A 246 5.05 15.51 3.25
N LEU A 247 5.50 16.44 2.39
CA LEU A 247 5.62 17.86 2.73
C LEU A 247 4.25 18.47 3.02
N ALA A 248 3.23 18.16 2.22
CA ALA A 248 1.88 18.65 2.46
C ALA A 248 1.36 18.21 3.84
N ASN A 249 1.52 16.92 4.17
CA ASN A 249 1.10 16.37 5.45
C ASN A 249 1.89 16.97 6.63
N GLU A 250 3.19 17.17 6.49
CA GLU A 250 4.03 17.82 7.50
C GLU A 250 3.58 19.26 7.78
N ARG A 251 3.38 20.06 6.74
CA ARG A 251 2.99 21.46 6.86
C ARG A 251 1.58 21.61 7.43
N MET A 252 0.63 20.78 7.00
CA MET A 252 -0.73 20.79 7.54
C MET A 252 -0.77 20.43 9.02
N ARG A 253 0.09 19.51 9.50
CA ARG A 253 0.20 19.20 10.93
C ARG A 253 0.76 20.37 11.74
N ASN A 254 1.73 21.10 11.20
CA ASN A 254 2.40 22.19 11.90
C ASN A 254 1.66 23.54 11.79
N ALA A 255 0.80 23.71 10.78
CA ALA A 255 -0.01 24.91 10.56
C ALA A 255 -1.41 24.56 10.04
N PRO A 256 -2.28 23.91 10.85
CA PRO A 256 -3.57 23.37 10.41
C PRO A 256 -4.58 24.43 9.98
N HIS A 257 -4.34 25.71 10.31
CA HIS A 257 -5.22 26.83 9.98
C HIS A 257 -4.77 27.61 8.73
N ALA A 258 -3.64 27.25 8.14
CA ALA A 258 -3.13 27.88 6.92
C ALA A 258 -3.51 27.04 5.69
N ALA A 259 -3.96 27.69 4.63
CA ALA A 259 -4.12 27.04 3.34
C ALA A 259 -2.73 26.73 2.75
N LEU A 260 -2.55 25.53 2.22
CA LEU A 260 -1.31 25.10 1.60
C LEU A 260 -1.56 24.69 0.15
N ALA A 261 -0.71 25.16 -0.75
CA ALA A 261 -0.57 24.62 -2.10
C ALA A 261 0.91 24.23 -2.32
N VAL A 262 1.13 23.03 -2.86
CA VAL A 262 2.44 22.45 -3.16
C VAL A 262 2.46 22.00 -4.62
#